data_AF-A0AAV9U8D7-F1
#
_entry.id   AF-A0AAV9U8D7-F1
#
_cell.length_a   1.000
_cell.length_b   1.000
_cell.length_c   1.000
_cell.angle_alpha   90.00
_cell.angle_beta   90.00
_cell.angle_gamma   90.00
#
_symmetry.space_group_name_H-M   'P 1'
#
loop_
_entity.id
_entity.type
_entity.pdbx_description
1 polymer ?
#
loop_
_entity_poly.entity_id
_entity_poly.type
_entity_poly.pdbx_seq_one_letter_code
_entity_poly.pdbx_strand_id
1 'polypeptide(L)'
;MLDLTSTIADELSMHLLTTPMVYRLLTFKSNPQRTRLVAVILTSLFTVVMVTHMVMDEFLLHATAFGLAVYLIATRTHNLISQQVLDQRIKKNLRSTARFGCFSFAFGYFVWLLDHWLCQLLTSTKHSVGLPVAFFLELHGWWHIFTCIGGYIGVALIDEITLDEVREDPTHRLAWPVPLVVRLLAGAGTSPKQE
;
A
#
# COMPACT_ATOMS: atom_id res chain seq x y z
N MET A 1 -14.07 19.23 17.20
CA MET A 1 -12.78 19.87 16.88
C MET A 1 -11.78 18.73 16.86
N LEU A 2 -11.52 18.15 15.68
CA LEU A 2 -10.44 17.18 15.52
C LEU A 2 -9.13 17.97 15.70
N ASP A 3 -8.24 17.47 16.55
CA ASP A 3 -6.96 18.13 16.79
C ASP A 3 -6.18 18.18 15.47
N LEU A 4 -5.75 19.37 15.06
CA LEU A 4 -4.92 19.59 13.86
C LEU A 4 -3.73 18.61 13.80
N THR A 5 -3.23 18.22 14.97
CA THR A 5 -2.14 17.28 15.16
C THR A 5 -2.48 15.86 14.71
N SER A 6 -3.71 15.37 14.92
CA SER A 6 -4.09 14.01 14.52
C SER A 6 -4.24 13.88 13.00
N THR A 7 -4.77 14.90 12.33
CA THR A 7 -4.90 14.92 10.87
C THR A 7 -3.53 14.98 10.20
N ILE A 8 -2.67 15.89 10.68
CA ILE A 8 -1.30 16.01 10.16
C ILE A 8 -0.51 14.71 10.37
N ALA A 9 -0.65 14.08 11.53
CA ALA A 9 0.04 12.82 11.80
C ALA A 9 -0.41 11.70 10.85
N ASP A 10 -1.71 11.62 10.57
CA ASP A 10 -2.27 10.65 9.65
C ASP A 10 -1.73 10.83 8.22
N GLU A 11 -1.86 12.05 7.68
CA GLU A 11 -1.38 12.39 6.33
C GLU A 11 0.15 12.23 6.20
N LEU A 12 0.91 12.63 7.22
CA LEU A 12 2.37 12.47 7.21
C LEU A 12 2.78 11.00 7.24
N SER A 13 2.07 10.16 8.01
CA SER A 13 2.38 8.73 8.14
C SER A 13 2.34 7.99 6.80
N MET A 14 1.40 8.37 5.92
CA MET A 14 1.24 7.80 4.58
C MET A 14 2.49 8.01 3.73
N HIS A 15 3.04 9.22 3.73
CA HIS A 15 4.26 9.55 2.95
C HIS A 15 5.54 9.04 3.61
N LEU A 16 5.58 8.97 4.94
CA LEU A 16 6.69 8.37 5.68
C LEU A 16 6.81 6.85 5.44
N LEU A 17 5.71 6.17 5.11
CA LEU A 17 5.75 4.77 4.68
C LEU A 17 6.21 4.64 3.22
N THR A 18 5.62 5.41 2.29
CA THR A 18 5.86 5.20 0.85
C THR A 18 7.22 5.70 0.39
N THR A 19 7.74 6.81 0.95
CA THR A 19 8.99 7.42 0.49
C THR A 19 10.20 6.49 0.67
N PRO A 20 10.41 5.84 1.84
CA PRO A 20 11.47 4.86 2.01
C PRO A 20 11.31 3.63 1.11
N MET A 21 10.07 3.18 0.85
CA MET A 21 9.80 2.06 -0.06
C MET A 21 10.18 2.40 -1.50
N VAL A 22 9.80 3.58 -1.99
CA VAL A 22 10.21 4.09 -3.31
C VAL A 22 11.74 4.21 -3.38
N TYR A 23 12.36 4.77 -2.34
CA TYR A 23 13.82 4.88 -2.26
C TYR A 23 14.49 3.50 -2.37
N ARG A 24 14.06 2.52 -1.58
CA ARG A 24 14.61 1.15 -1.59
C ARG A 24 14.46 0.51 -2.98
N LEU A 25 13.29 0.65 -3.61
CA LEU A 25 13.04 0.11 -4.95
C LEU A 25 13.87 0.77 -6.06
N LEU A 26 14.07 2.09 -6.00
CA LEU A 26 14.81 2.83 -7.03
C LEU A 26 16.34 2.69 -6.88
N THR A 27 16.82 2.44 -5.67
CA THR A 27 18.26 2.32 -5.36
C THR A 27 18.75 0.88 -5.31
N PHE A 28 17.84 -0.10 -5.38
CA PHE A 28 18.20 -1.51 -5.49
C PHE A 28 19.20 -1.75 -6.64
N LYS A 29 20.29 -2.46 -6.33
CA LYS A 29 21.41 -2.80 -7.25
C LYS A 29 21.95 -1.59 -8.05
N SER A 30 21.89 -0.38 -7.48
CA SER A 30 22.35 0.87 -8.13
C SER A 30 23.70 1.38 -7.62
N ASN A 31 24.39 2.17 -8.46
CA ASN A 31 25.67 2.81 -8.14
C ASN A 31 25.52 3.88 -7.03
N PRO A 32 26.51 4.09 -6.11
CA PRO A 32 26.38 5.03 -4.99
C PRO A 32 26.06 6.47 -5.38
N GLN A 33 26.53 6.94 -6.54
CA GLN A 33 26.19 8.27 -7.06
C GLN A 33 24.70 8.41 -7.38
N ARG A 34 24.11 7.40 -8.03
CA ARG A 34 22.68 7.35 -8.34
C ARG A 34 21.85 7.25 -7.06
N THR A 35 22.30 6.45 -6.10
CA THR A 35 21.63 6.30 -4.79
C THR A 35 21.56 7.63 -4.05
N ARG A 36 22.66 8.38 -3.98
CA ARG A 36 22.67 9.73 -3.38
C ARG A 36 21.75 10.70 -4.13
N LEU A 37 21.80 10.69 -5.46
CA LEU A 37 20.93 11.54 -6.27
C LEU A 37 19.45 11.26 -6.01
N VAL A 38 19.06 9.98 -6.01
CA VAL A 38 17.67 9.57 -5.72
C VAL A 38 17.26 9.96 -4.30
N ALA A 39 18.15 9.80 -3.30
CA ALA A 39 17.89 10.22 -1.93
C ALA A 39 17.60 11.73 -1.85
N VAL A 40 18.45 12.56 -2.48
CA VAL A 40 18.29 14.02 -2.48
C VAL A 40 16.99 14.42 -3.18
N ILE A 41 16.70 13.84 -4.36
CA ILE A 41 15.47 14.13 -5.12
C ILE A 41 14.23 13.73 -4.34
N LEU A 42 14.19 12.54 -3.74
CA LEU A 42 13.01 12.09 -3.00
C LEU A 42 12.80 12.90 -1.72
N THR A 43 13.87 13.24 -1.01
CA THR A 43 13.78 14.03 0.23
C THR A 43 13.33 15.46 -0.05
N SER A 44 13.84 16.07 -1.15
CA SER A 44 13.41 17.41 -1.55
C SER A 44 11.94 17.40 -2.02
N LEU A 45 11.55 16.43 -2.84
CA LEU A 45 10.17 16.28 -3.32
C LEU A 45 9.20 16.08 -2.15
N PHE A 46 9.52 15.17 -1.21
CA PHE A 46 8.71 14.94 -0.01
C PHE A 46 8.51 16.23 0.78
N THR A 47 9.61 16.96 1.07
CA THR A 47 9.55 18.20 1.84
C THR A 47 8.69 19.25 1.14
N VAL A 48 8.88 19.45 -0.16
CA VAL A 48 8.11 20.44 -0.94
C VAL A 48 6.63 20.08 -0.95
N VAL A 49 6.27 18.84 -1.27
CA VAL A 49 4.87 18.41 -1.33
C VAL A 49 4.19 18.54 0.04
N MET A 50 4.86 18.10 1.12
CA MET A 50 4.29 18.19 2.47
C MET A 50 4.14 19.64 2.94
N VAL A 51 5.14 20.49 2.75
CA VAL A 51 5.05 21.91 3.14
C VAL A 51 3.96 22.62 2.34
N THR A 52 3.91 22.43 1.02
CA THR A 52 2.87 23.05 0.18
C THR A 52 1.48 22.57 0.59
N HIS A 53 1.30 21.27 0.81
CA HIS A 53 0.02 20.72 1.26
C HIS A 53 -0.40 21.29 2.62
N MET A 54 0.50 21.36 3.60
CA MET A 54 0.18 21.90 4.94
C MET A 54 -0.13 23.40 4.93
N VAL A 55 0.51 24.18 4.05
CA VAL A 55 0.29 25.63 3.97
C VAL A 55 -0.96 25.98 3.18
N MET A 56 -1.21 25.24 2.09
CA MET A 56 -2.31 25.54 1.16
C MET A 56 -3.61 24.78 1.47
N ASP A 57 -3.58 23.82 2.41
CA ASP A 57 -4.69 22.91 2.74
C ASP A 57 -5.22 22.15 1.50
N GLU A 58 -4.31 21.86 0.57
CA GLU A 58 -4.64 21.26 -0.73
C GLU A 58 -4.68 19.74 -0.66
N PHE A 59 -5.85 19.18 -0.37
CA PHE A 59 -6.09 17.73 -0.29
C PHE A 59 -5.69 16.98 -1.58
N LEU A 60 -5.99 17.55 -2.75
CA LEU A 60 -5.73 16.89 -4.04
C LEU A 60 -4.23 16.68 -4.30
N LEU A 61 -3.39 17.63 -3.89
CA LEU A 61 -1.94 17.52 -4.04
C LEU A 61 -1.41 16.33 -3.24
N HIS A 62 -1.84 16.22 -1.98
CA HIS A 62 -1.49 15.09 -1.11
C HIS A 62 -2.00 13.77 -1.69
N ALA A 63 -3.28 13.70 -2.04
CA ALA A 63 -3.94 12.50 -2.55
C ALA A 63 -3.26 11.96 -3.81
N THR A 64 -2.94 12.84 -4.75
CA THR A 64 -2.29 12.47 -6.02
C THR A 64 -0.83 12.09 -5.84
N ALA A 65 -0.07 12.80 -5.00
CA ALA A 65 1.32 12.46 -4.69
C ALA A 65 1.43 11.09 -4.03
N PHE A 66 0.55 10.79 -3.07
CA PHE A 66 0.50 9.49 -2.42
C PHE A 66 0.11 8.37 -3.40
N GLY A 67 -0.95 8.58 -4.19
CA GLY A 67 -1.38 7.63 -5.22
C GLY A 67 -0.28 7.33 -6.25
N LEU A 68 0.46 8.35 -6.68
CA LEU A 68 1.60 8.20 -7.58
C LEU A 68 2.73 7.38 -6.96
N ALA A 69 3.08 7.65 -5.69
CA ALA A 69 4.12 6.90 -4.98
C ALA A 69 3.75 5.41 -4.89
N VAL A 70 2.49 5.10 -4.56
CA VAL A 70 2.02 3.71 -4.48
C VAL A 70 2.00 3.04 -5.84
N TYR A 71 1.57 3.76 -6.89
CA TYR A 71 1.61 3.25 -8.26
C TYR A 71 3.05 2.90 -8.69
N LEU A 72 4.02 3.77 -8.37
CA LEU A 72 5.44 3.51 -8.61
C LEU A 72 5.92 2.28 -7.83
N ILE A 73 5.54 2.15 -6.55
CA ILE A 73 5.86 0.98 -5.73
C ILE A 73 5.30 -0.30 -6.39
N ALA A 74 4.02 -0.32 -6.75
CA ALA A 74 3.35 -1.49 -7.30
C ALA A 74 3.98 -1.93 -8.63
N THR A 75 4.20 -0.99 -9.56
CA THR A 75 4.78 -1.27 -10.87
C THR A 75 6.23 -1.74 -10.76
N ARG A 76 7.06 -1.07 -9.94
CA ARG A 76 8.45 -1.46 -9.71
C ARG A 76 8.55 -2.83 -9.04
N THR A 77 7.74 -3.07 -8.01
CA THR A 77 7.69 -4.37 -7.31
C THR A 77 7.32 -5.48 -8.29
N HIS A 78 6.27 -5.30 -9.11
CA HIS A 78 5.85 -6.30 -10.10
C HIS A 78 6.96 -6.61 -11.13
N ASN A 79 7.67 -5.57 -11.59
CA ASN A 79 8.79 -5.74 -12.53
C ASN A 79 9.96 -6.47 -11.88
N LEU A 80 10.32 -6.13 -10.64
CA LEU A 80 11.40 -6.80 -9.92
C LEU A 80 11.07 -8.26 -9.59
N ILE A 81 9.82 -8.59 -9.22
CA ILE A 81 9.38 -10.00 -9.08
C ILE A 81 9.65 -10.76 -10.37
N SER A 82 9.41 -10.14 -11.52
CA SER A 82 9.65 -10.81 -12.80
C SER A 82 11.12 -11.05 -13.10
N GLN A 83 12.01 -10.19 -12.60
CA GLN A 83 13.44 -10.22 -12.87
C GLN A 83 14.23 -11.05 -11.86
N GLN A 84 13.90 -10.97 -10.57
CA GLN A 84 14.63 -11.66 -9.50
C GLN A 84 14.19 -13.11 -9.31
N VAL A 85 12.94 -13.45 -9.63
CA VAL A 85 12.38 -14.78 -9.34
C VAL A 85 12.39 -15.65 -10.60
N LEU A 86 13.30 -16.64 -10.60
CA LEU A 86 13.44 -17.62 -11.68
C LEU A 86 12.40 -18.74 -11.60
N ASP A 87 12.05 -19.19 -10.39
CA ASP A 87 11.04 -20.23 -10.18
C ASP A 87 9.63 -19.71 -10.50
N GLN A 88 8.99 -20.33 -11.49
CA GLN A 88 7.64 -19.96 -11.94
C GLN A 88 6.57 -20.14 -10.86
N ARG A 89 6.72 -21.11 -9.95
CA ARG A 89 5.75 -21.36 -8.88
C ARG A 89 5.80 -20.24 -7.84
N ILE A 90 6.99 -19.90 -7.36
CA ILE A 90 7.21 -18.81 -6.41
C ILE A 90 6.78 -17.47 -7.04
N LYS A 91 7.15 -17.25 -8.30
CA LYS A 91 6.75 -16.05 -9.06
C LYS A 91 5.23 -15.89 -9.16
N LYS A 92 4.49 -16.98 -9.39
CA LYS A 92 3.02 -16.96 -9.45
C LYS A 92 2.42 -16.61 -8.08
N ASN A 93 2.94 -17.20 -7.00
CA ASN A 93 2.50 -16.90 -5.63
C ASN A 93 2.74 -15.43 -5.30
N LEU A 94 3.97 -14.92 -5.47
CA LEU A 94 4.32 -13.54 -5.19
C LEU A 94 3.52 -12.53 -6.03
N ARG A 95 3.31 -12.80 -7.32
CA ARG A 95 2.45 -11.95 -8.17
C ARG A 95 1.01 -11.94 -7.70
N SER A 96 0.50 -13.07 -7.23
CA SER A 96 -0.88 -13.12 -6.76
C SER A 96 -1.05 -12.40 -5.42
N THR A 97 -0.10 -12.56 -4.51
CA THR A 97 -0.01 -11.79 -3.26
C THR A 97 0.10 -10.30 -3.55
N ALA A 98 0.96 -9.89 -4.49
CA ALA A 98 1.10 -8.50 -4.92
C ALA A 98 -0.20 -7.93 -5.50
N ARG A 99 -0.93 -8.70 -6.33
CA ARG A 99 -2.23 -8.29 -6.86
C ARG A 99 -3.27 -8.13 -5.76
N PHE A 100 -3.30 -9.03 -4.78
CA PHE A 100 -4.20 -8.92 -3.64
C PHE A 100 -3.89 -7.68 -2.80
N GLY A 101 -2.62 -7.43 -2.48
CA GLY A 101 -2.20 -6.21 -1.78
C GLY A 101 -2.56 -4.94 -2.55
N CYS A 102 -2.35 -4.93 -3.88
CA CYS A 102 -2.74 -3.82 -4.75
C CYS A 102 -4.25 -3.59 -4.77
N PHE A 103 -5.05 -4.65 -4.86
CA PHE A 103 -6.51 -4.56 -4.82
C PHE A 103 -7.02 -4.04 -3.47
N SER A 104 -6.49 -4.60 -2.37
CA SER A 104 -6.80 -4.13 -1.01
C SER A 104 -6.49 -2.65 -0.87
N PHE A 105 -5.29 -2.24 -1.30
CA PHE A 105 -4.88 -0.84 -1.23
C PHE A 105 -5.76 0.08 -2.09
N ALA A 106 -6.04 -0.31 -3.34
CA ALA A 106 -6.88 0.48 -4.24
C ALA A 106 -8.31 0.64 -3.69
N PHE A 107 -8.85 -0.42 -3.09
CA PHE A 107 -10.14 -0.35 -2.41
C PHE A 107 -10.09 0.59 -1.20
N GLY A 108 -9.06 0.49 -0.36
CA GLY A 108 -8.83 1.42 0.75
C GLY A 108 -8.73 2.87 0.29
N TYR A 109 -7.93 3.15 -0.74
CA TYR A 109 -7.77 4.49 -1.31
C TYR A 109 -9.08 5.04 -1.89
N PHE A 110 -9.87 4.19 -2.55
CA PHE A 110 -11.19 4.57 -3.04
C PHE A 110 -12.15 4.91 -1.88
N VAL A 111 -12.16 4.09 -0.84
CA VAL A 111 -12.95 4.34 0.38
C VAL A 111 -12.52 5.63 1.07
N TRP A 112 -11.21 5.91 1.14
CA TRP A 112 -10.65 7.14 1.69
C TRP A 112 -11.09 8.38 0.91
N LEU A 113 -11.05 8.31 -0.44
CA LEU A 113 -11.55 9.39 -1.28
C LEU A 113 -13.06 9.60 -1.05
N LEU A 114 -13.83 8.52 -1.00
CA LEU A 114 -15.28 8.57 -0.78
C LEU A 114 -15.64 9.13 0.60
N ASP A 115 -14.88 8.81 1.65
CA ASP A 115 -15.02 9.36 3.01
C ASP A 115 -14.82 10.89 3.00
N HIS A 116 -13.82 11.39 2.27
CA HIS A 116 -13.61 12.83 2.11
C HIS A 116 -14.78 13.52 1.40
N TRP A 117 -15.25 12.98 0.28
CA TRP A 117 -16.35 13.58 -0.50
C TRP A 117 -17.71 13.50 0.21
N LEU A 118 -17.97 12.43 0.96
CA LEU A 118 -19.24 12.21 1.63
C LEU A 118 -19.22 12.62 3.11
N CYS A 119 -18.18 13.30 3.59
CA CYS A 119 -18.00 13.64 5.00
C CYS A 119 -19.24 14.29 5.64
N GLN A 120 -19.88 15.27 4.97
CA GLN A 120 -21.10 15.91 5.48
C GLN A 120 -22.31 14.97 5.50
N LEU A 121 -22.46 14.11 4.48
CA LEU A 121 -23.55 13.15 4.37
C LEU A 121 -23.41 12.03 5.40
N LEU A 122 -22.20 11.49 5.57
CA LEU A 122 -21.88 10.49 6.58
C LEU A 122 -22.16 11.00 7.97
N THR A 123 -21.72 12.23 8.28
CA THR A 123 -21.91 12.82 9.62
C THR A 123 -23.40 12.99 9.92
N SER A 124 -24.16 13.55 8.97
CA SER A 124 -25.61 13.73 9.10
C SER A 124 -26.36 12.39 9.25
N THR A 125 -25.92 11.37 8.51
CA THR A 125 -26.52 10.03 8.55
C THR A 125 -26.17 9.33 9.86
N LYS A 126 -24.91 9.39 10.34
CA LYS A 126 -24.49 8.81 11.64
C LYS A 126 -25.31 9.37 12.81
N HIS A 127 -25.60 10.66 12.81
CA HIS A 127 -26.47 11.28 13.82
C HIS A 127 -27.93 10.78 13.76
N SER A 128 -28.36 10.28 12.60
CA SER A 128 -29.74 9.82 12.37
C SER A 128 -29.95 8.32 12.62
N VAL A 129 -28.97 7.46 12.33
CA VAL A 129 -29.15 5.99 12.36
C VAL A 129 -28.69 5.31 13.66
N GLY A 130 -27.79 5.94 14.43
CA GLY A 130 -27.26 5.34 15.68
C GLY A 130 -26.45 4.05 15.47
N LEU A 131 -26.06 3.39 16.57
CA LEU A 131 -25.30 2.13 16.55
C LEU A 131 -26.24 0.92 16.28
N PRO A 132 -25.79 -0.14 15.58
CA PRO A 132 -24.42 -0.41 15.10
C PRO A 132 -24.12 0.09 13.67
N VAL A 133 -25.13 0.60 12.96
CA VAL A 133 -24.98 1.01 11.55
C VAL A 133 -24.02 2.20 11.40
N ALA A 134 -23.94 3.08 12.40
CA ALA A 134 -22.96 4.15 12.47
C ALA A 134 -21.50 3.66 12.39
N PHE A 135 -21.19 2.45 12.89
CA PHE A 135 -19.84 1.86 12.81
C PHE A 135 -19.49 1.43 11.39
N PHE A 136 -20.43 0.81 10.67
CA PHE A 136 -20.21 0.47 9.26
C PHE A 136 -20.11 1.71 8.36
N LEU A 137 -20.74 2.81 8.77
CA LEU A 137 -20.62 4.13 8.13
C LEU A 137 -19.30 4.85 8.47
N GLU A 138 -18.42 4.30 9.33
CA GLU A 138 -17.06 4.80 9.51
C GLU A 138 -16.15 4.32 8.37
N LEU A 139 -16.40 4.84 7.17
CA LEU A 139 -15.55 4.65 5.99
C LEU A 139 -14.08 4.99 6.30
N HIS A 140 -13.85 5.97 7.18
CA HIS A 140 -12.54 6.26 7.77
C HIS A 140 -11.84 5.03 8.40
N GLY A 141 -12.53 4.20 9.18
CA GLY A 141 -11.91 3.00 9.77
C GLY A 141 -11.59 1.93 8.72
N TRP A 142 -12.43 1.79 7.71
CA TRP A 142 -12.25 0.79 6.66
C TRP A 142 -11.03 1.07 5.80
N TRP A 143 -10.80 2.32 5.37
CA TRP A 143 -9.63 2.60 4.55
C TRP A 143 -8.34 2.25 5.29
N HIS A 144 -8.23 2.59 6.60
CA HIS A 144 -7.09 2.21 7.44
C HIS A 144 -6.81 0.71 7.42
N ILE A 145 -7.84 -0.12 7.56
CA ILE A 145 -7.68 -1.58 7.53
C ILE A 145 -7.14 -2.03 6.17
N PHE A 146 -7.75 -1.55 5.08
CA PHE A 146 -7.40 -1.98 3.74
C PHE A 146 -6.04 -1.47 3.25
N THR A 147 -5.68 -0.21 3.58
CA THR A 147 -4.37 0.37 3.29
C THR A 147 -3.29 -0.23 4.18
N CYS A 148 -3.57 -0.57 5.44
CA CYS A 148 -2.65 -1.29 6.32
C CYS A 148 -2.34 -2.68 5.76
N ILE A 149 -3.35 -3.45 5.35
CA ILE A 149 -3.15 -4.76 4.71
C ILE A 149 -2.32 -4.63 3.43
N GLY A 150 -2.68 -3.68 2.55
CA GLY A 150 -1.95 -3.44 1.31
C GLY A 150 -0.50 -2.99 1.54
N GLY A 151 -0.29 -2.08 2.50
CA GLY A 151 1.01 -1.56 2.89
C GLY A 151 1.90 -2.64 3.51
N TYR A 152 1.36 -3.46 4.41
CA TYR A 152 2.05 -4.63 4.98
C TYR A 152 2.54 -5.58 3.88
N ILE A 153 1.64 -5.96 2.96
CA ILE A 153 1.99 -6.81 1.82
C ILE A 153 3.07 -6.16 0.96
N GLY A 154 2.97 -4.86 0.71
CA GLY A 154 3.97 -4.10 -0.05
C GLY A 154 5.35 -4.14 0.62
N VAL A 155 5.43 -3.84 1.91
CA VAL A 155 6.69 -3.87 2.68
C VAL A 155 7.29 -5.27 2.64
N ALA A 156 6.50 -6.30 2.95
CA ALA A 156 6.93 -7.68 2.93
C ALA A 156 7.48 -8.10 1.56
N LEU A 157 6.77 -7.79 0.47
CA LEU A 157 7.24 -8.14 -0.88
C LEU A 157 8.54 -7.41 -1.24
N ILE A 158 8.64 -6.12 -0.96
CA ILE A 158 9.87 -5.36 -1.23
C ILE A 158 11.03 -5.94 -0.44
N ASP A 159 10.82 -6.26 0.84
CA ASP A 159 11.86 -6.82 1.70
C ASP A 159 12.40 -8.14 1.12
N GLU A 160 11.48 -9.06 0.78
CA GLU A 160 11.83 -10.36 0.18
C GLU A 160 12.55 -10.23 -1.17
N ILE A 161 12.12 -9.32 -2.04
CA ILE A 161 12.74 -9.16 -3.37
C ILE A 161 14.11 -8.49 -3.30
N THR A 162 14.38 -7.71 -2.25
CA THR A 162 15.63 -6.96 -2.12
C THR A 162 16.66 -7.63 -1.22
N LEU A 163 16.25 -8.60 -0.40
CA LEU A 163 17.15 -9.56 0.21
C LEU A 163 17.55 -10.56 -0.90
N ASP A 164 18.85 -10.67 -1.19
CA ASP A 164 19.40 -11.42 -2.35
C ASP A 164 19.23 -12.95 -2.24
N GLU A 165 18.36 -13.44 -1.36
CA GLU A 165 18.08 -14.85 -1.05
C GLU A 165 16.65 -15.29 -1.41
N VAL A 166 16.12 -14.95 -2.59
CA VAL A 166 14.88 -15.58 -3.08
C VAL A 166 15.17 -17.02 -3.55
N ARG A 167 15.58 -17.89 -2.62
CA ARG A 167 15.84 -19.32 -2.85
C ARG A 167 14.69 -20.21 -2.36
N GLU A 168 13.86 -19.72 -1.44
CA GLU A 168 12.69 -20.43 -0.91
C GLU A 168 11.42 -19.58 -1.04
N ASP A 169 10.23 -20.20 -0.98
CA ASP A 169 8.96 -19.47 -0.98
C ASP A 169 8.74 -18.78 0.38
N PRO A 170 8.85 -17.44 0.47
CA PRO A 170 8.77 -16.74 1.76
C PRO A 170 7.34 -16.64 2.27
N THR A 171 6.35 -16.95 1.44
CA THR A 171 4.92 -16.82 1.75
C THR A 171 4.55 -17.55 3.04
N HIS A 172 5.23 -18.65 3.37
CA HIS A 172 4.94 -19.43 4.57
C HIS A 172 5.43 -18.76 5.88
N ARG A 173 6.32 -17.77 5.80
CA ARG A 173 6.83 -16.99 6.95
C ARG A 173 6.06 -15.69 7.16
N LEU A 174 5.29 -15.25 6.17
CA LEU A 174 4.52 -14.02 6.24
C LEU A 174 3.30 -14.20 7.16
N ALA A 175 2.99 -13.15 7.92
CA ALA A 175 1.84 -13.11 8.80
C ALA A 175 0.53 -13.02 7.99
N TRP A 176 -0.58 -13.34 8.66
CA TRP A 176 -1.92 -13.16 8.10
C TRP A 176 -2.09 -11.74 7.51
N PRO A 177 -2.73 -11.56 6.33
CA PRO A 177 -3.55 -12.50 5.56
C PRO A 177 -2.82 -13.28 4.44
N VAL A 178 -1.49 -13.14 4.30
CA VAL A 178 -0.76 -13.67 3.14
C VAL A 178 -0.85 -15.20 2.99
N PRO A 179 -0.69 -16.02 4.06
CA PRO A 179 -0.85 -17.47 3.96
C PRO A 179 -2.26 -17.91 3.54
N LEU A 180 -3.30 -17.15 3.91
CA LEU A 180 -4.68 -17.44 3.53
C LEU A 180 -4.90 -17.23 2.03
N VAL A 181 -4.39 -16.11 1.51
CA VAL A 181 -4.47 -15.77 0.08
C VAL A 181 -3.78 -16.85 -0.76
N VAL A 182 -2.59 -17.29 -0.36
CA VAL A 182 -1.88 -18.35 -1.10
C VAL A 182 -2.57 -19.70 -0.97
N ARG A 183 -3.14 -20.06 0.18
CA ARG A 183 -3.95 -21.29 0.32
C ARG A 183 -5.19 -21.27 -0.57
N LEU A 184 -5.93 -20.16 -0.61
CA LEU A 184 -7.13 -20.01 -1.45
C LEU A 184 -6.79 -20.12 -2.94
N LEU A 185 -5.70 -19.48 -3.36
CA LEU A 185 -5.26 -19.50 -4.76
C LEU A 185 -4.59 -20.83 -5.17
N ALA A 186 -3.92 -21.51 -4.25
CA ALA A 186 -3.39 -22.85 -4.46
C ALA A 186 -4.53 -23.89 -4.55
N GLY A 187 -5.56 -23.78 -3.70
CA GLY A 187 -6.74 -24.64 -3.71
C GLY A 187 -7.64 -24.44 -4.94
N ALA A 188 -7.69 -23.24 -5.51
CA ALA A 188 -8.39 -22.99 -6.79
C ALA A 188 -7.71 -23.66 -8.01
N GLY A 189 -6.50 -24.20 -7.86
CA GLY A 189 -5.72 -24.84 -8.93
C GLY A 189 -5.94 -26.35 -9.07
N THR A 190 -6.65 -27.01 -8.15
CA THR A 190 -6.96 -28.44 -8.22
C THR A 190 -8.43 -28.64 -8.55
N SER A 191 -8.77 -28.56 -9.83
CA SER A 191 -10.00 -29.21 -10.32
C SER A 191 -9.77 -30.73 -10.23
N PRO A 192 -10.65 -31.50 -9.58
CA PRO A 192 -10.49 -32.94 -9.53
C PRO A 192 -10.69 -33.49 -10.94
N LYS A 193 -9.66 -34.11 -11.51
CA LYS A 193 -9.87 -35.07 -12.59
C LYS A 193 -10.74 -36.18 -12.00
N GLN A 194 -11.99 -36.26 -12.47
CA GLN A 194 -12.84 -37.42 -12.29
C GLN A 194 -12.17 -38.60 -13.01
N GLU A 195 -11.86 -39.65 -12.24
CA GLU A 195 -11.74 -41.03 -12.72
C GLU A 195 -12.98 -41.77 -12.24
#